data_AF-A0A3E3EBA0-F1
#
_entry.id   AF-A0A3E3EBA0-F1
#
_cell.length_a   1.000
_cell.length_b   1.000
_cell.length_c   1.000
_cell.angle_alpha   90.00
_cell.angle_beta   90.00
_cell.angle_gamma   90.00
#
_symmetry.space_group_name_H-M   'P 1'
#
loop_
_entity.id
_entity.type
_entity.pdbx_description
1 polymer ?
#
loop_
_entity_poly.entity_id
_entity_poly.type
_entity_poly.pdbx_seq_one_letter_code
_entity_poly.pdbx_strand_id
1 'polypeptide(L)' 'MYYNENIKSGENVERKLKTRHFKGKLYYVMNIGLDSETLEEVVIYQAMYDDKKYLFVL' A
#
# COMPACT_ATOMS: atom_id res chain seq x y z
N MET A 1 -6.02 -8.21 -9.74
CA MET A 1 -5.23 -7.56 -8.67
C MET A 1 -3.88 -8.26 -8.65
N TYR A 2 -2.79 -7.55 -8.90
CA TYR A 2 -1.46 -8.17 -8.91
C TYR A 2 -0.93 -8.21 -7.48
N TYR A 3 -1.06 -9.36 -6.82
CA TYR A 3 -0.28 -9.67 -5.64
C TYR A 3 1.11 -10.12 -6.10
N ASN A 4 2.16 -9.54 -5.53
CA ASN A 4 3.54 -9.92 -5.82
C ASN A 4 4.17 -10.39 -4.51
N GLU A 5 4.55 -11.67 -4.46
CA GLU A 5 4.92 -12.44 -3.26
C GLU A 5 6.35 -12.14 -2.74
N ASN A 6 6.84 -10.91 -2.87
CA ASN A 6 8.25 -10.59 -2.64
C ASN A 6 8.50 -9.53 -1.57
N ILE A 7 7.80 -9.61 -0.43
CA ILE A 7 8.26 -8.95 0.80
C ILE A 7 9.14 -9.95 1.56
N LYS A 8 10.35 -10.19 1.03
CA LYS A 8 11.38 -10.92 1.79
C LYS A 8 12.15 -9.93 2.67
N SER A 9 12.14 -10.26 3.95
CA SER A 9 12.92 -9.69 5.04
C SER A 9 14.38 -9.43 4.65
N GLY A 10 14.88 -8.21 4.86
CA GLY A 10 16.32 -8.01 5.03
C GLY A 10 16.97 -6.77 4.43
N GLU A 11 16.29 -5.94 3.62
CA GLU A 11 16.89 -4.72 3.07
C GLU A 11 16.01 -3.49 3.30
N ASN A 12 16.55 -2.52 4.04
CA ASN A 12 16.01 -1.15 4.19
C ASN A 12 16.13 -0.38 2.87
N VAL A 13 15.35 -0.77 1.88
CA VAL A 13 15.08 0.03 0.69
C VAL A 13 13.57 0.09 0.55
N GLU A 14 13.01 1.22 0.99
CA GLU A 14 11.60 1.60 0.90
C GLU A 14 11.16 1.65 -0.58
N ARG A 15 11.05 0.48 -1.23
CA ARG A 15 10.51 0.37 -2.58
C ARG A 15 9.00 0.55 -2.49
N LYS A 16 8.58 1.82 -2.46
CA LYS A 16 7.16 2.21 -2.56
C LYS A 16 6.60 1.65 -3.85
N LEU A 17 5.78 0.61 -3.74
CA LEU A 17 5.19 -0.03 -4.92
C LEU A 17 4.14 0.90 -5.49
N LYS A 18 4.40 1.41 -6.70
CA LYS A 18 3.45 2.24 -7.44
C LYS A 18 2.44 1.34 -8.12
N THR A 19 1.19 1.38 -7.64
CA THR A 19 0.08 0.61 -8.20
C THR A 19 -0.88 1.54 -8.93
N ARG A 20 -1.45 1.06 -10.03
CA ARG A 20 -2.54 1.73 -10.74
C ARG A 20 -3.85 1.08 -10.31
N HIS A 21 -4.70 1.84 -9.66
CA HIS A 21 -6.05 1.40 -9.33
C HIS A 21 -6.87 1.22 -10.61
N PHE A 22 -7.89 0.37 -10.58
CA PHE A 22 -8.72 0.08 -11.76
C PHE A 22 -9.37 1.35 -12.36
N LYS A 23 -9.59 2.38 -11.53
CA LYS A 23 -10.08 3.71 -11.93
C LYS A 23 -9.00 4.63 -12.54
N GLY A 24 -7.82 4.11 -12.87
CA GLY A 24 -6.72 4.85 -13.50
C GLY A 24 -5.86 5.70 -12.55
N LYS A 25 -6.26 5.86 -11.29
CA LYS A 25 -5.52 6.64 -10.29
C LYS A 25 -4.29 5.90 -9.74
N LEU A 26 -3.26 6.64 -9.34
CA LEU A 26 -1.99 6.11 -8.85
C LEU A 26 -1.90 6.13 -7.33
N TYR A 27 -1.37 5.04 -6.77
CA TYR A 27 -1.22 4.87 -5.33
C TYR A 27 0.13 4.23 -4.99
N TYR A 28 0.70 4.59 -3.84
CA TYR A 28 1.88 3.93 -3.27
C TYR A 28 1.42 2.97 -2.19
N VAL A 29 1.80 1.69 -2.27
CA VAL A 29 1.72 0.81 -1.10
C VAL A 29 2.84 1.20 -0.15
N MET A 30 2.45 1.56 1.07
CA MET A 30 3.35 2.05 2.09
C MET A 30 3.79 0.93 3.03
N ASN A 31 2.83 0.14 3.54
CA ASN A 31 3.10 -0.95 4.47
C ASN A 31 1.94 -1.97 4.50
N ILE A 32 2.18 -3.11 5.15
CA ILE A 32 1.16 -4.03 5.68
C ILE A 32 0.96 -3.68 7.16
N GLY A 33 -0.29 -3.47 7.58
CA GLY A 33 -0.67 -3.24 8.98
C GLY A 33 -1.47 -4.42 9.52
N LEU A 34 -1.71 -4.42 10.84
CA LEU A 34 -2.62 -5.33 11.51
C LEU A 34 -3.78 -4.52 12.09
N ASP A 35 -5.01 -4.85 11.72
CA ASP A 35 -6.20 -4.24 12.30
C ASP A 35 -6.36 -4.68 13.76
N SER A 36 -6.46 -3.74 14.70
CA SER A 36 -6.58 -4.07 16.12
C SER A 36 -7.96 -4.61 16.51
N GLU A 37 -9.00 -4.34 15.73
CA GLU A 37 -10.36 -4.81 15.97
C GLU A 37 -10.57 -6.22 15.40
N THR A 38 -10.08 -6.50 14.20
CA THR A 38 -10.29 -7.79 13.52
C THR A 38 -9.08 -8.72 13.55
N LEU A 39 -7.89 -8.20 13.85
CA LEU A 39 -6.60 -8.91 13.73
C LEU A 39 -6.29 -9.40 12.31
N GLU A 40 -6.88 -8.75 11.30
CA GLU A 40 -6.61 -9.05 9.90
C GLU A 40 -5.46 -8.18 9.36
N GLU A 41 -4.70 -8.74 8.42
CA GLU A 41 -3.66 -8.00 7.71
C GLU A 41 -4.30 -7.04 6.71
N VAL A 42 -3.93 -5.76 6.79
CA VAL A 42 -4.46 -4.70 5.94
C VAL A 42 -3.35 -4.02 5.16
N VAL A 43 -3.66 -3.53 3.95
CA VAL A 43 -2.69 -2.81 3.13
C VAL A 43 -2.87 -1.31 3.34
N ILE A 44 -1.81 -0.62 3.76
CA ILE A 44 -1.82 0.84 3.91
C ILE A 44 -1.26 1.45 2.62
N TYR A 45 -2.04 2.30 1.97
CA TYR A 45 -1.64 2.94 0.71
C TYR A 45 -1.92 4.44 0.67
N GLN A 46 -1.07 5.18 -0.06
CA GLN A 46 -1.14 6.63 -0.23
C GLN A 46 -1.57 7.01 -1.65
N ALA A 47 -2.50 7.94 -1.78
CA ALA A 47 -2.82 8.54 -3.09
C ALA A 47 -1.68 9.42 -3.60
N MET A 48 -1.33 9.28 -4.89
CA MET A 48 -0.37 10.14 -5.59
C MET A 48 -1.04 11.18 -6.51
N TYR A 49 -2.33 11.43 -6.29
CA TYR A 49 -3.11 12.37 -7.06
C TYR A 49 -3.78 13.32 -6.09
N ASP A 50 -4.07 14.52 -6.59
CA ASP A 50 -4.46 15.68 -5.80
C ASP A 50 -3.33 16.12 -4.83
N ASP A 51 -3.20 17.42 -4.57
CA ASP A 51 -2.14 17.97 -3.69
C ASP A 51 -2.29 17.53 -2.21
N LYS A 52 -3.31 16.71 -1.92
CA LYS A 52 -3.64 16.19 -0.59
C LYS A 52 -3.12 14.77 -0.45
N LYS A 53 -2.33 14.55 0.60
CA LYS A 53 -1.78 13.23 0.96
C LYS A 53 -2.80 12.40 1.74
N TYR A 54 -3.77 11.83 1.04
CA TYR A 54 -4.70 10.87 1.65
C TYR A 54 -4.05 9.49 1.82
N LEU A 55 -4.27 8.90 2.99
CA LEU A 55 -3.97 7.50 3.31
C LEU A 55 -5.27 6.70 3.33
N PHE A 56 -5.18 5.47 2.85
CA PHE A 56 -6.28 4.53 2.82
C PHE A 56 -5.80 3.17 3.32
N VAL A 57 -6.74 2.42 3.88
CA VAL A 57 -6.54 1.06 4.40
C VAL A 57 -7.53 0.16 3.66
N LEU A 58 -7.03 -0.96 3.13
CA LEU A 58 -7.82 -2.00 2.48
C LEU A 58 -7.64 -3.31 3.23
#